data_AF-A0A811T870-F1
#
_entry.id   AF-A0A811T870-F1
#
_cell.length_a   1.000
_cell.length_b   1.000
_cell.length_c   1.000
_cell.angle_alpha   90.00
_cell.angle_beta   90.00
_cell.angle_gamma   90.00
#
_symmetry.space_group_name_H-M   'P 1'
#
loop_
_entity.id
_entity.type
_entity.pdbx_description
1 polymer ?
#
loop_
_entity_poly.entity_id
_entity_poly.type
_entity_poly.pdbx_seq_one_letter_code
_entity_poly.pdbx_strand_id
1 'polypeptide(L)'
;MTDYAVFWGCTIQARFPFMEKSTKLVLDRIGVSLHEIDGVTCCPTKLIKLADEFTWYVTAARNLSLVENMGMDLVTPCNGCYSTLKSAASELNMNAQLRDEVNEILAEAGLEYKGTIHVKHLVEVLYDDIGIDKIKKHVVKPFDGMNIAVHYGCHMIRPSSAIHFDNPNHPTKFDLIVEALSANSIDYSTKMLCCGNDLNNTDDSSNAIVLARQKILEVQEMADAMTMTCPACFSQFDSKQYLLEKSGERLHMPILCLTELIGLAFGFEPSELGMNLHRVETESFIEKWHECSENLKNARQYFDLADLRRCYECAACVDDCPVTKPIPQFEPNQIIGKIIRGRLNEVVESHEIWYCTNCYTCYELCPQKFGMIKVFDRLKSLAGERGIAPDGFKGSLKMFLDTGKLGEPTTVRKRLKLSKPPQSGADELKKLIDTIKSRGK
;
A
#
# COMPACT_ATOMS: atom_id res chain seq x y z
N MET A 1 -22.01 -5.54 17.41
CA MET A 1 -21.48 -5.82 16.07
C MET A 1 -22.26 -4.94 15.12
N THR A 2 -21.58 -4.17 14.29
CA THR A 2 -22.26 -3.25 13.37
C THR A 2 -22.51 -4.02 12.09
N ASP A 3 -23.75 -4.42 11.89
CA ASP A 3 -24.22 -5.09 10.70
C ASP A 3 -24.76 -4.05 9.72
N TYR A 4 -24.65 -4.32 8.41
CA TYR A 4 -25.07 -3.38 7.37
C TYR A 4 -25.98 -4.04 6.34
N ALA A 5 -26.93 -3.28 5.83
CA ALA A 5 -27.64 -3.61 4.60
C ALA A 5 -26.74 -3.26 3.40
N VAL A 6 -26.44 -4.24 2.54
CA VAL A 6 -25.48 -4.03 1.44
C VAL A 6 -26.18 -3.72 0.12
N PHE A 7 -25.82 -2.59 -0.46
CA PHE A 7 -26.28 -2.20 -1.80
C PHE A 7 -25.18 -2.49 -2.82
N TRP A 8 -25.29 -3.61 -3.54
CA TRP A 8 -24.31 -4.02 -4.56
C TRP A 8 -24.39 -3.19 -5.86
N GLY A 9 -25.52 -2.52 -6.09
CA GLY A 9 -25.83 -1.89 -7.37
C GLY A 9 -26.01 -2.90 -8.50
N CYS A 10 -25.96 -2.43 -9.74
CA CYS A 10 -26.27 -3.27 -10.90
C CYS A 10 -25.06 -4.07 -11.43
N THR A 11 -23.87 -3.47 -11.44
CA THR A 11 -22.71 -4.04 -12.16
C THR A 11 -22.00 -5.15 -11.37
N ILE A 12 -21.91 -5.04 -10.05
CA ILE A 12 -21.16 -6.00 -9.23
C ILE A 12 -21.73 -7.41 -9.39
N GLN A 13 -23.02 -7.58 -9.12
CA GLN A 13 -23.63 -8.91 -9.19
C GLN A 13 -23.75 -9.44 -10.63
N ALA A 14 -23.97 -8.54 -11.61
CA ALA A 14 -24.21 -8.94 -13.00
C ALA A 14 -22.94 -9.15 -13.85
N ARG A 15 -21.81 -8.54 -13.47
CA ARG A 15 -20.57 -8.51 -14.28
C ARG A 15 -19.31 -8.83 -13.49
N PHE A 16 -19.22 -8.43 -12.23
CA PHE A 16 -18.02 -8.58 -11.40
C PHE A 16 -18.33 -9.28 -10.05
N PRO A 17 -18.92 -10.49 -10.06
CA PRO A 17 -19.35 -11.16 -8.82
C PRO A 17 -18.19 -11.51 -7.88
N PHE A 18 -16.95 -11.51 -8.35
CA PHE A 18 -15.76 -11.62 -7.51
C PHE A 18 -15.60 -10.44 -6.52
N MET A 19 -16.11 -9.25 -6.85
CA MET A 19 -16.14 -8.11 -5.92
C MET A 19 -17.09 -8.39 -4.75
N GLU A 20 -18.26 -8.97 -5.03
CA GLU A 20 -19.20 -9.42 -3.98
C GLU A 20 -18.56 -10.51 -3.13
N LYS A 21 -17.98 -11.53 -3.77
CA LYS A 21 -17.32 -12.66 -3.10
C LYS A 21 -16.20 -12.21 -2.17
N SER A 22 -15.26 -11.39 -2.66
CA SER A 22 -14.15 -10.88 -1.86
C SER A 22 -14.62 -9.97 -0.73
N THR A 23 -15.64 -9.12 -0.96
CA THR A 23 -16.22 -8.26 0.08
C THR A 23 -16.81 -9.09 1.21
N LYS A 24 -17.64 -10.10 0.90
CA LYS A 24 -18.23 -10.99 1.91
C LYS A 24 -17.15 -11.72 2.72
N LEU A 25 -16.17 -12.34 2.05
CA LEU A 25 -15.08 -13.05 2.73
C LEU A 25 -14.28 -12.16 3.69
N VAL A 26 -13.94 -10.95 3.27
CA VAL A 26 -13.17 -10.00 4.09
C VAL A 26 -13.97 -9.53 5.30
N LEU A 27 -15.23 -9.13 5.10
CA LEU A 27 -16.07 -8.61 6.18
C LEU A 27 -16.46 -9.70 7.19
N ASP A 28 -16.75 -10.91 6.71
CA ASP A 28 -17.01 -12.07 7.57
C ASP A 28 -15.78 -12.38 8.44
N ARG A 29 -14.56 -12.33 7.87
CA ARG A 29 -13.31 -12.59 8.60
C ARG A 29 -13.10 -11.61 9.77
N ILE A 30 -13.59 -10.38 9.66
CA ILE A 30 -13.48 -9.35 10.70
C ILE A 30 -14.77 -9.19 11.51
N GLY A 31 -15.74 -10.09 11.36
CA GLY A 31 -16.97 -10.15 12.15
C GLY A 31 -17.95 -9.01 11.85
N VAL A 32 -18.12 -8.68 10.57
CA VAL A 32 -19.12 -7.73 10.07
C VAL A 32 -20.06 -8.46 9.12
N SER A 33 -21.33 -8.55 9.47
CA SER A 33 -22.33 -9.24 8.65
C SER A 33 -22.94 -8.29 7.64
N LEU A 34 -23.09 -8.75 6.40
CA LEU A 34 -23.82 -8.05 5.35
C LEU A 34 -25.19 -8.70 5.14
N HIS A 35 -26.23 -7.87 5.12
CA HIS A 35 -27.61 -8.28 4.90
C HIS A 35 -28.07 -7.83 3.52
N GLU A 36 -28.58 -8.76 2.72
CA GLU A 36 -29.10 -8.47 1.38
C GLU A 36 -30.38 -7.63 1.48
N ILE A 37 -30.59 -6.76 0.49
CA ILE A 37 -31.76 -5.89 0.41
C ILE A 37 -32.67 -6.39 -0.71
N ASP A 38 -33.81 -6.94 -0.35
CA ASP A 38 -34.77 -7.44 -1.34
C ASP A 38 -35.41 -6.29 -2.12
N GLY A 39 -35.52 -6.48 -3.45
CA GLY A 39 -36.26 -5.58 -4.33
C GLY A 39 -35.54 -4.29 -4.71
N VAL A 40 -34.25 -4.12 -4.39
CA VAL A 40 -33.46 -2.98 -4.89
C VAL A 40 -33.36 -2.97 -6.41
N THR A 41 -33.21 -1.77 -6.97
CA THR A 41 -32.98 -1.57 -8.41
C THR A 41 -31.69 -0.79 -8.66
N CYS A 42 -31.53 -0.17 -9.82
CA CYS A 42 -30.40 0.72 -10.10
C CYS A 42 -30.40 1.93 -9.15
N CYS A 43 -29.21 2.44 -8.85
CA CYS A 43 -29.02 3.43 -7.79
C CYS A 43 -29.75 4.77 -7.91
N PRO A 44 -30.31 5.26 -9.03
CA PRO A 44 -29.96 5.30 -10.46
C PRO A 44 -28.75 6.18 -10.84
N THR A 45 -28.16 5.93 -12.01
CA THR A 45 -26.96 6.67 -12.47
C THR A 45 -27.26 8.14 -12.82
N LYS A 46 -26.20 8.95 -12.96
CA LYS A 46 -26.32 10.35 -13.41
C LYS A 46 -26.97 10.51 -14.78
N LEU A 47 -26.90 9.50 -15.64
CA LEU A 47 -27.60 9.51 -16.92
C LEU A 47 -29.11 9.71 -16.73
N ILE A 48 -29.69 9.03 -15.73
CA ILE A 48 -31.11 9.18 -15.40
C ILE A 48 -31.37 10.58 -14.86
N LYS A 49 -30.50 11.12 -14.01
CA LYS A 49 -30.64 12.49 -13.48
C LYS A 49 -30.70 13.55 -14.58
N LEU A 50 -29.89 13.40 -15.63
CA LEU A 50 -29.87 14.33 -16.77
C LEU A 50 -31.12 14.21 -17.65
N ALA A 51 -31.69 13.01 -17.74
CA ALA A 51 -32.90 12.76 -18.51
C ALA A 51 -34.16 13.21 -17.76
N ASP A 52 -34.25 12.87 -16.47
CA ASP A 52 -35.35 13.19 -15.56
C ASP A 52 -34.85 13.18 -14.11
N GLU A 53 -34.69 14.37 -13.55
CA GLU A 53 -34.20 14.55 -12.18
C GLU A 53 -35.21 14.08 -11.13
N PHE A 54 -36.52 14.21 -11.36
CA PHE A 54 -37.51 13.79 -10.38
C PHE A 54 -37.57 12.27 -10.29
N THR A 55 -37.56 11.58 -11.43
CA THR A 55 -37.43 10.11 -11.48
C THR A 55 -36.15 9.64 -10.79
N TRP A 56 -35.05 10.40 -10.90
CA TRP A 56 -33.79 10.11 -10.21
C TRP A 56 -33.96 10.14 -8.68
N TYR A 57 -34.59 11.19 -8.13
CA TYR A 57 -34.86 11.28 -6.68
C TYR A 57 -35.84 10.19 -6.21
N VAL A 58 -36.94 9.97 -6.90
CA VAL A 58 -37.94 8.93 -6.55
C VAL A 58 -37.29 7.56 -6.50
N THR A 59 -36.49 7.20 -7.50
CA THR A 59 -35.85 5.88 -7.55
C THR A 59 -34.78 5.73 -6.47
N ALA A 60 -33.99 6.76 -6.20
CA ALA A 60 -33.00 6.74 -5.12
C ALA A 60 -33.69 6.62 -3.75
N ALA A 61 -34.70 7.45 -3.48
CA ALA A 61 -35.49 7.44 -2.25
C ALA A 61 -36.18 6.09 -2.05
N ARG A 62 -36.74 5.48 -3.10
CA ARG A 62 -37.32 4.13 -3.05
C ARG A 62 -36.32 3.11 -2.50
N ASN A 63 -35.09 3.10 -3.02
CA ASN A 63 -34.06 2.17 -2.55
C ASN A 63 -33.65 2.45 -1.10
N LEU A 64 -33.58 3.73 -0.70
CA LEU A 64 -33.28 4.12 0.68
C LEU A 64 -34.40 3.69 1.65
N SER A 65 -35.67 3.87 1.27
CA SER A 65 -36.82 3.45 2.07
C SER A 65 -36.86 1.95 2.34
N LEU A 66 -36.41 1.12 1.39
CA LEU A 66 -36.30 -0.33 1.61
C LEU A 66 -35.37 -0.64 2.77
N VAL A 67 -34.24 0.08 2.87
CA VAL A 67 -33.27 -0.13 3.95
C VAL A 67 -33.72 0.52 5.26
N GLU A 68 -34.39 1.68 5.21
CA GLU A 68 -35.02 2.26 6.41
C GLU A 68 -36.03 1.31 7.04
N ASN A 69 -36.79 0.57 6.24
CA ASN A 69 -37.73 -0.45 6.73
C ASN A 69 -37.03 -1.65 7.38
N MET A 70 -35.76 -1.92 7.04
CA MET A 70 -34.93 -2.91 7.73
C MET A 70 -34.38 -2.37 9.06
N GLY A 71 -34.40 -1.06 9.28
CA GLY A 71 -33.83 -0.42 10.48
C GLY A 71 -32.30 -0.49 10.53
N MET A 72 -31.64 -0.50 9.36
CA MET A 72 -30.19 -0.67 9.23
C MET A 72 -29.54 0.50 8.50
N ASP A 73 -28.22 0.65 8.66
CA ASP A 73 -27.41 1.52 7.82
C ASP A 73 -27.07 0.81 6.50
N LEU A 74 -26.93 1.60 5.42
CA LEU A 74 -26.57 1.10 4.09
C LEU A 74 -25.06 1.19 3.88
N VAL A 75 -24.45 0.10 3.42
CA VAL A 75 -23.07 0.10 2.89
C VAL A 75 -23.06 -0.22 1.40
N THR A 76 -22.21 0.45 0.63
CA THR A 76 -21.93 0.07 -0.76
C THR A 76 -20.44 0.16 -1.08
N PRO A 77 -19.87 -0.82 -1.81
CA PRO A 77 -18.51 -0.74 -2.34
C PRO A 77 -18.41 0.08 -3.64
N CYS A 78 -19.53 0.50 -4.24
CA CYS A 78 -19.55 1.20 -5.51
C CYS A 78 -19.58 2.72 -5.31
N ASN A 79 -18.54 3.42 -5.80
CA ASN A 79 -18.48 4.90 -5.76
C ASN A 79 -19.70 5.56 -6.41
N GLY A 80 -20.16 5.04 -7.55
CA GLY A 80 -21.32 5.59 -8.26
C GLY A 80 -22.60 5.48 -7.44
N CYS A 81 -22.87 4.29 -6.89
CA CYS A 81 -24.03 4.06 -6.03
C CYS A 81 -23.96 4.91 -4.76
N TYR A 82 -22.79 4.98 -4.13
CA TYR A 82 -22.55 5.80 -2.95
C TYR A 82 -22.86 7.27 -3.22
N SER A 83 -22.27 7.86 -4.26
CA SER A 83 -22.49 9.28 -4.57
C SER A 83 -23.94 9.58 -4.88
N THR A 84 -24.60 8.73 -5.66
CA THR A 84 -26.02 8.89 -6.01
C THR A 84 -26.89 8.86 -4.76
N LEU A 85 -26.83 7.78 -3.99
CA LEU A 85 -27.72 7.56 -2.85
C LEU A 85 -27.47 8.59 -1.75
N LYS A 86 -26.20 8.90 -1.47
CA LYS A 86 -25.82 9.91 -0.47
C LYS A 86 -26.25 11.31 -0.88
N SER A 87 -26.09 11.67 -2.16
CA SER A 87 -26.51 13.01 -2.64
C SER A 87 -28.03 13.16 -2.65
N ALA A 88 -28.76 12.12 -3.04
CA ALA A 88 -30.22 12.10 -2.98
C ALA A 88 -30.71 12.25 -1.52
N ALA A 89 -30.13 11.46 -0.61
CA ALA A 89 -30.46 11.55 0.82
C ALA A 89 -30.17 12.95 1.39
N SER A 90 -29.01 13.54 1.05
CA SER A 90 -28.63 14.89 1.48
C SER A 90 -29.65 15.94 1.03
N GLU A 91 -30.05 15.92 -0.25
CA GLU A 91 -31.01 16.90 -0.78
C GLU A 91 -32.39 16.71 -0.16
N LEU A 92 -32.90 15.48 -0.10
CA LEU A 92 -34.23 15.19 0.45
C LEU A 92 -34.32 15.53 1.96
N ASN A 93 -33.20 15.47 2.68
CA ASN A 93 -33.15 15.88 4.08
C ASN A 93 -33.12 17.40 4.25
N MET A 94 -32.63 18.15 3.27
CA MET A 94 -32.57 19.61 3.29
C MET A 94 -33.81 20.28 2.67
N ASN A 95 -34.49 19.59 1.74
CA ASN A 95 -35.61 20.10 0.99
C ASN A 95 -36.90 19.33 1.32
N ALA A 96 -37.63 19.81 2.32
CA ALA A 96 -38.86 19.17 2.78
C ALA A 96 -39.94 19.09 1.69
N GLN A 97 -40.07 20.11 0.84
CA GLN A 97 -41.04 20.11 -0.25
C GLN A 97 -40.75 18.98 -1.24
N LEU A 98 -39.50 18.88 -1.72
CA LEU A 98 -39.11 17.80 -2.63
C LEU A 98 -39.32 16.42 -2.00
N ARG A 99 -39.01 16.29 -0.70
CA ARG A 99 -39.24 15.04 0.02
C ARG A 99 -40.72 14.67 0.06
N ASP A 100 -41.59 15.63 0.31
CA ASP A 100 -43.04 15.40 0.36
C ASP A 100 -43.56 14.99 -1.03
N GLU A 101 -43.14 15.67 -2.10
CA GLU A 101 -43.46 15.31 -3.50
C GLU A 101 -42.97 13.89 -3.86
N VAL A 102 -41.75 13.53 -3.43
CA VAL A 102 -41.22 12.17 -3.63
C VAL A 102 -42.04 11.14 -2.84
N ASN A 103 -42.39 11.43 -1.59
CA ASN A 103 -43.16 10.53 -0.74
C ASN A 103 -44.59 10.31 -1.25
N GLU A 104 -45.20 11.31 -1.90
CA GLU A 104 -46.50 11.13 -2.58
C GLU A 104 -46.43 10.02 -3.65
N ILE A 105 -45.35 9.95 -4.41
CA ILE A 105 -45.13 8.87 -5.41
C ILE A 105 -44.77 7.55 -4.73
N LEU A 106 -43.91 7.57 -3.71
CA LEU A 106 -43.51 6.35 -3.00
C LEU A 106 -44.71 5.65 -2.31
N ALA A 107 -45.73 6.41 -1.92
CA ALA A 107 -46.95 5.89 -1.31
C ALA A 107 -47.69 4.88 -2.22
N GLU A 108 -47.61 5.03 -3.55
CA GLU A 108 -48.18 4.06 -4.50
C GLU A 108 -47.51 2.68 -4.40
N ALA A 109 -46.25 2.64 -3.97
CA ALA A 109 -45.50 1.41 -3.72
C ALA A 109 -45.53 0.99 -2.23
N GLY A 110 -46.30 1.67 -1.39
CA GLY A 110 -46.34 1.42 0.06
C GLY A 110 -45.03 1.76 0.77
N LEU A 111 -44.25 2.71 0.24
CA LEU A 111 -42.98 3.15 0.78
C LEU A 111 -43.03 4.61 1.22
N GLU A 112 -42.14 4.98 2.12
CA GLU A 112 -41.95 6.34 2.61
C GLU A 112 -40.46 6.54 2.92
N TYR A 113 -39.87 7.65 2.48
CA TYR A 113 -38.52 8.05 2.86
C TYR A 113 -38.57 9.00 4.06
N LYS A 114 -37.95 8.58 5.16
CA LYS A 114 -37.98 9.26 6.47
C LYS A 114 -36.74 10.11 6.73
N GLY A 115 -35.64 9.86 6.01
CA GLY A 115 -34.39 10.61 6.17
C GLY A 115 -33.54 10.21 7.37
N THR A 116 -33.75 9.00 7.88
CA THR A 116 -33.07 8.42 9.06
C THR A 116 -31.86 7.55 8.71
N ILE A 117 -31.74 7.12 7.46
CA ILE A 117 -30.69 6.20 7.02
C ILE A 117 -29.32 6.86 6.88
N HIS A 118 -28.27 6.18 7.33
CA HIS A 118 -26.89 6.53 6.99
C HIS A 118 -26.44 5.71 5.78
N VAL A 119 -26.13 6.41 4.69
CA VAL A 119 -25.48 5.84 3.51
C VAL A 119 -23.96 5.94 3.69
N LYS A 120 -23.28 4.80 3.73
CA LYS A 120 -21.82 4.68 3.92
C LYS A 120 -21.15 4.01 2.74
N HIS A 121 -19.92 4.42 2.46
CA HIS A 121 -19.05 3.72 1.50
C HIS A 121 -18.28 2.60 2.22
N LEU A 122 -17.91 1.52 1.53
CA LEU A 122 -17.14 0.43 2.14
C LEU A 122 -15.82 0.92 2.78
N VAL A 123 -15.13 1.87 2.14
CA VAL A 123 -13.90 2.47 2.70
C VAL A 123 -14.18 3.25 3.98
N GLU A 124 -15.34 3.93 4.06
CA GLU A 124 -15.79 4.64 5.27
C GLU A 124 -16.01 3.64 6.39
N VAL A 125 -16.70 2.53 6.11
CA VAL A 125 -16.94 1.46 7.09
C VAL A 125 -15.62 0.83 7.57
N LEU A 126 -14.69 0.52 6.66
CA LEU A 126 -13.40 -0.08 7.00
C LEU A 126 -12.52 0.85 7.85
N TYR A 127 -12.54 2.16 7.57
CA TYR A 127 -11.69 3.13 8.25
C TYR A 127 -12.33 3.71 9.51
N ASP A 128 -13.54 4.28 9.41
CA ASP A 128 -14.19 5.04 10.48
C ASP A 128 -14.89 4.12 11.50
N ASP A 129 -15.60 3.07 11.05
CA ASP A 129 -16.39 2.22 11.95
C ASP A 129 -15.58 1.02 12.49
N ILE A 130 -14.79 0.38 11.63
CA ILE A 130 -14.02 -0.83 11.96
C ILE A 130 -12.64 -0.47 12.54
N GLY A 131 -11.98 0.53 11.96
CA GLY A 131 -10.68 1.02 12.37
C GLY A 131 -9.50 0.19 11.83
N ILE A 132 -8.44 0.91 11.45
CA ILE A 132 -7.19 0.35 10.90
C ILE A 132 -6.53 -0.68 11.82
N ASP A 133 -6.64 -0.54 13.15
CA ASP A 133 -6.04 -1.48 14.09
C ASP A 133 -6.69 -2.85 14.04
N LYS A 134 -8.00 -2.91 13.77
CA LYS A 134 -8.71 -4.18 13.60
C LYS A 134 -8.29 -4.86 12.31
N ILE A 135 -8.07 -4.09 11.24
CA ILE A 135 -7.54 -4.62 9.97
C ILE A 135 -6.13 -5.20 10.20
N LYS A 136 -5.21 -4.44 10.81
CA LYS A 136 -3.84 -4.88 11.13
C LYS A 136 -3.79 -6.19 11.90
N LYS A 137 -4.68 -6.38 12.88
CA LYS A 137 -4.76 -7.61 13.69
C LYS A 137 -5.08 -8.88 12.88
N HIS A 138 -5.71 -8.75 11.72
CA HIS A 138 -6.08 -9.88 10.87
C HIS A 138 -5.10 -10.10 9.71
N VAL A 139 -4.08 -9.24 9.56
CA VAL A 139 -3.03 -9.41 8.54
C VAL A 139 -2.17 -10.62 8.90
N VAL A 140 -2.20 -11.63 8.03
CA VAL A 140 -1.40 -12.86 8.13
C VAL A 140 -0.26 -12.85 7.13
N LYS A 141 -0.52 -12.36 5.91
CA LYS A 141 0.46 -12.23 4.83
C LYS A 141 0.63 -10.73 4.51
N PRO A 142 1.56 -10.00 5.14
CA PRO A 142 1.72 -8.56 4.89
C PRO A 142 2.29 -8.28 3.48
N PHE A 143 2.03 -7.08 2.96
CA PHE A 143 2.57 -6.59 1.69
C PHE A 143 3.86 -5.76 1.88
N ASP A 144 4.68 -6.11 2.86
CA ASP A 144 5.96 -5.41 3.08
C ASP A 144 6.78 -5.36 1.78
N GLY A 145 7.25 -4.16 1.44
CA GLY A 145 8.07 -3.93 0.25
C GLY A 145 7.29 -3.74 -1.06
N MET A 146 5.96 -3.95 -1.05
CA MET A 146 5.12 -3.75 -2.23
C MET A 146 4.64 -2.30 -2.32
N ASN A 147 4.68 -1.73 -3.52
CA ASN A 147 4.12 -0.42 -3.87
C ASN A 147 2.73 -0.59 -4.47
N ILE A 148 1.72 0.03 -3.86
CA ILE A 148 0.32 -0.03 -4.33
C ILE A 148 -0.15 1.37 -4.67
N ALA A 149 -0.69 1.55 -5.88
CA ALA A 149 -1.30 2.81 -6.29
C ALA A 149 -2.79 2.83 -5.97
N VAL A 150 -3.21 3.72 -5.09
CA VAL A 150 -4.64 3.89 -4.75
C VAL A 150 -5.35 4.76 -5.76
N HIS A 151 -6.34 4.20 -6.45
CA HIS A 151 -7.29 4.96 -7.24
C HIS A 151 -8.60 5.17 -6.46
N TYR A 152 -8.74 6.36 -5.87
CA TYR A 152 -9.95 6.76 -5.14
C TYR A 152 -11.21 6.78 -6.02
N GLY A 153 -11.10 7.24 -7.26
CA GLY A 153 -12.25 7.55 -8.10
C GLY A 153 -13.02 8.79 -7.63
N CYS A 154 -13.71 9.45 -8.57
CA CYS A 154 -14.31 10.76 -8.34
C CYS A 154 -15.49 10.73 -7.33
N HIS A 155 -16.39 9.75 -7.48
CA HIS A 155 -17.66 9.69 -6.75
C HIS A 155 -17.54 9.13 -5.32
N MET A 156 -16.36 8.72 -4.87
CA MET A 156 -16.15 8.40 -3.45
C MET A 156 -16.03 9.66 -2.58
N ILE A 157 -15.56 10.77 -3.17
CA ILE A 157 -15.08 11.94 -2.43
C ILE A 157 -15.76 13.24 -2.87
N ARG A 158 -16.44 13.24 -4.02
CA ARG A 158 -17.04 14.43 -4.64
C ARG A 158 -18.48 14.17 -5.10
N PRO A 159 -19.38 15.16 -4.99
CA PRO A 159 -19.15 16.51 -4.46
C PRO A 159 -19.04 16.53 -2.93
N SER A 160 -18.04 17.23 -2.39
CA SER A 160 -17.77 17.24 -0.94
C SER A 160 -18.87 17.88 -0.11
N SER A 161 -19.75 18.68 -0.73
CA SER A 161 -20.92 19.32 -0.10
C SER A 161 -22.05 18.36 0.25
N ALA A 162 -22.06 17.15 -0.34
CA ALA A 162 -23.07 16.13 -0.05
C ALA A 162 -22.45 14.86 0.53
N ILE A 163 -21.24 14.51 0.08
CA ILE A 163 -20.62 13.22 0.39
C ILE A 163 -19.93 13.22 1.76
N HIS A 164 -19.22 14.30 2.11
CA HIS A 164 -18.52 14.45 3.40
C HIS A 164 -17.62 13.25 3.79
N PHE A 165 -16.93 12.65 2.82
CA PHE A 165 -16.12 11.45 3.05
C PHE A 165 -14.71 11.75 3.58
N ASP A 166 -13.94 12.59 2.87
CA ASP A 166 -12.56 12.97 3.17
C ASP A 166 -12.24 14.31 2.49
N ASN A 167 -11.02 14.82 2.60
CA ASN A 167 -10.58 15.99 1.83
C ASN A 167 -10.68 15.67 0.32
N PRO A 168 -11.44 16.44 -0.47
CA PRO A 168 -11.69 16.13 -1.88
C PRO A 168 -10.46 16.29 -2.79
N ASN A 169 -9.38 16.89 -2.30
CA ASN A 169 -8.14 17.14 -3.05
C ASN A 169 -6.94 16.38 -2.47
N HIS A 170 -6.95 16.10 -1.17
CA HIS A 170 -5.88 15.39 -0.46
C HIS A 170 -6.45 14.31 0.49
N PRO A 171 -7.17 13.31 -0.04
CA PRO A 171 -7.76 12.24 0.78
C PRO A 171 -6.67 11.31 1.33
N THR A 172 -6.94 10.65 2.45
CA THR A 172 -6.01 9.76 3.15
C THR A 172 -6.63 8.44 3.59
N LYS A 173 -7.96 8.35 3.78
CA LYS A 173 -8.61 7.15 4.37
C LYS A 173 -8.28 5.85 3.62
N PHE A 174 -8.30 5.88 2.28
CA PHE A 174 -8.04 4.68 1.47
C PHE A 174 -6.55 4.31 1.50
N ASP A 175 -5.65 5.30 1.40
CA ASP A 175 -4.21 5.10 1.56
C ASP A 175 -3.88 4.43 2.90
N LEU A 176 -4.47 4.92 4.00
CA LEU A 176 -4.24 4.40 5.35
C LEU A 176 -4.72 2.94 5.52
N ILE A 177 -5.74 2.50 4.80
CA ILE A 177 -6.15 1.09 4.78
C ILE A 177 -5.09 0.25 4.05
N VAL A 178 -4.58 0.71 2.91
CA VAL A 178 -3.53 0.00 2.16
C VAL A 178 -2.24 -0.10 2.98
N GLU A 179 -1.84 0.99 3.65
CA GLU A 179 -0.70 1.01 4.57
C GLU A 179 -0.92 0.10 5.79
N ALA A 180 -2.16 -0.06 6.25
CA ALA A 180 -2.49 -1.02 7.32
C ALA A 180 -2.23 -2.48 6.91
N LEU A 181 -2.14 -2.77 5.60
CA LEU A 181 -1.72 -4.08 5.07
C LEU A 181 -0.19 -4.19 4.90
N SER A 182 0.57 -3.22 5.41
CA SER A 182 2.04 -3.08 5.34
C SER A 182 2.61 -2.74 3.95
N ALA A 183 1.75 -2.50 2.96
CA ALA A 183 2.13 -1.96 1.66
C ALA A 183 2.54 -0.49 1.76
N ASN A 184 3.32 -0.02 0.78
CA ASN A 184 3.58 1.39 0.56
C ASN A 184 2.52 1.95 -0.40
N SER A 185 1.64 2.83 0.10
CA SER A 185 0.69 3.52 -0.77
C SER A 185 1.39 4.67 -1.49
N ILE A 186 1.63 4.52 -2.79
CA ILE A 186 2.42 5.51 -3.51
C ILE A 186 1.62 6.77 -3.84
N ASP A 187 2.31 7.90 -3.87
CA ASP A 187 1.79 9.14 -4.45
C ASP A 187 2.22 9.26 -5.92
N TYR A 188 1.37 9.86 -6.75
CA TYR A 188 1.58 9.99 -8.19
C TYR A 188 0.74 11.11 -8.78
N SER A 189 1.20 11.70 -9.89
CA SER A 189 0.65 12.96 -10.41
C SER A 189 -0.80 12.84 -10.85
N THR A 190 -1.18 11.69 -11.41
CA THR A 190 -2.55 11.44 -11.88
C THR A 190 -3.48 10.81 -10.83
N LYS A 191 -3.08 10.73 -9.55
CA LYS A 191 -3.84 10.08 -8.47
C LYS A 191 -5.30 10.51 -8.41
N MET A 192 -5.51 11.83 -8.38
CA MET A 192 -6.84 12.44 -8.27
C MET A 192 -7.57 12.66 -9.61
N LEU A 193 -6.98 12.22 -10.74
CA LEU A 193 -7.64 12.32 -12.05
C LEU A 193 -8.72 11.25 -12.24
N CYS A 194 -9.72 11.56 -13.06
CA CYS A 194 -10.78 10.64 -13.44
C CYS A 194 -10.23 9.44 -14.23
N CYS A 195 -10.88 8.27 -14.10
CA CYS A 195 -10.57 7.10 -14.94
C CYS A 195 -11.07 7.23 -16.39
N GLY A 196 -12.01 8.15 -16.64
CA GLY A 196 -12.61 8.38 -17.96
C GLY A 196 -13.78 7.47 -18.32
N ASN A 197 -14.27 6.61 -17.41
CA ASN A 197 -15.31 5.64 -17.73
C ASN A 197 -16.61 6.27 -18.29
N ASP A 198 -17.03 7.42 -17.78
CA ASP A 198 -18.25 8.10 -18.24
C ASP A 198 -18.18 8.53 -19.72
N LEU A 199 -16.97 8.70 -20.27
CA LEU A 199 -16.76 9.00 -21.70
C LEU A 199 -17.07 7.81 -22.62
N ASN A 200 -17.35 6.62 -22.07
CA ASN A 200 -17.88 5.52 -22.90
C ASN A 200 -19.31 5.79 -23.38
N ASN A 201 -20.01 6.78 -22.80
CA ASN A 201 -21.37 7.16 -23.19
C ASN A 201 -21.40 8.23 -24.31
N THR A 202 -20.25 8.73 -24.77
CA THR A 202 -20.18 9.69 -25.88
C THR A 202 -20.03 8.97 -27.21
N ASP A 203 -20.36 9.66 -28.32
CA ASP A 203 -20.24 9.11 -29.68
C ASP A 203 -18.82 8.61 -30.00
N ASP A 204 -17.80 9.29 -29.48
CA ASP A 204 -16.40 8.87 -29.55
C ASP A 204 -15.88 8.43 -28.17
N SER A 205 -15.69 7.12 -28.00
CA SER A 205 -15.14 6.52 -26.77
C SER A 205 -13.61 6.50 -26.71
N SER A 206 -12.91 6.99 -27.74
CA SER A 206 -11.44 7.02 -27.78
C SER A 206 -10.85 7.79 -26.60
N ASN A 207 -11.48 8.90 -26.22
CA ASN A 207 -11.05 9.73 -25.09
C ASN A 207 -11.15 9.01 -23.73
N ALA A 208 -12.07 8.05 -23.58
CA ALA A 208 -12.15 7.21 -22.39
C ALA A 208 -10.85 6.41 -22.22
N ILE A 209 -10.34 5.86 -23.33
CA ILE A 209 -9.12 5.07 -23.37
C ILE A 209 -7.90 5.95 -23.10
N VAL A 210 -7.85 7.16 -23.65
CA VAL A 210 -6.74 8.10 -23.44
C VAL A 210 -6.50 8.39 -21.95
N LEU A 211 -7.57 8.65 -21.18
CA LEU A 211 -7.45 8.92 -19.74
C LEU A 211 -6.99 7.70 -18.94
N ALA A 212 -7.54 6.51 -19.25
CA ALA A 212 -7.11 5.27 -18.60
C ALA A 212 -5.63 5.00 -18.89
N ARG A 213 -5.25 5.10 -20.17
CA ARG A 213 -3.88 4.88 -20.67
C ARG A 213 -2.88 5.83 -20.02
N GLN A 214 -3.18 7.13 -19.92
CA GLN A 214 -2.31 8.11 -19.27
C GLN A 214 -1.95 7.68 -17.84
N LYS A 215 -2.96 7.26 -17.07
CA LYS A 215 -2.76 6.84 -15.69
C LYS A 215 -1.99 5.52 -15.59
N ILE A 216 -2.34 4.53 -16.40
CA ILE A 216 -1.65 3.23 -16.39
C ILE A 216 -0.17 3.39 -16.72
N LEU A 217 0.16 4.20 -17.74
CA LEU A 217 1.54 4.46 -18.14
C LEU A 217 2.38 5.07 -17.01
N GLU A 218 1.83 6.01 -16.24
CA GLU A 218 2.53 6.58 -15.08
C GLU A 218 2.68 5.54 -13.97
N VAL A 219 1.58 4.86 -13.63
CA VAL A 219 1.53 3.99 -12.46
C VAL A 219 2.36 2.72 -12.62
N GLN A 220 2.45 2.15 -13.83
CA GLN A 220 3.23 0.93 -14.07
C GLN A 220 4.73 1.08 -13.89
N GLU A 221 5.25 2.31 -13.97
CA GLU A 221 6.66 2.58 -13.71
C GLU A 221 6.97 2.67 -12.20
N MET A 222 5.94 2.72 -11.35
CA MET A 222 6.07 3.10 -9.93
C MET A 222 5.41 2.11 -8.95
N ALA A 223 4.37 1.40 -9.38
CA ALA A 223 3.57 0.49 -8.56
C ALA A 223 3.65 -0.95 -9.04
N ASP A 224 3.43 -1.87 -8.10
CA ASP A 224 3.29 -3.30 -8.37
C ASP A 224 1.85 -3.67 -8.71
N ALA A 225 0.89 -2.87 -8.23
CA ALA A 225 -0.52 -2.98 -8.56
C ALA A 225 -1.26 -1.65 -8.31
N MET A 226 -2.43 -1.51 -8.93
CA MET A 226 -3.39 -0.44 -8.64
C MET A 226 -4.60 -1.02 -7.92
N THR A 227 -5.07 -0.31 -6.88
CA THR A 227 -6.27 -0.72 -6.13
C THR A 227 -7.42 0.28 -6.20
N MET A 228 -8.65 -0.22 -6.17
CA MET A 228 -9.89 0.56 -6.23
C MET A 228 -11.08 -0.20 -5.66
N THR A 229 -12.23 0.45 -5.53
CA THR A 229 -13.50 -0.17 -5.09
C THR A 229 -14.60 -0.13 -6.14
N CYS A 230 -14.51 0.80 -7.10
CA CYS A 230 -15.59 1.08 -8.03
C CYS A 230 -15.60 0.11 -9.23
N PRO A 231 -16.74 -0.56 -9.53
CA PRO A 231 -16.85 -1.46 -10.68
C PRO A 231 -16.67 -0.75 -12.03
N ALA A 232 -17.08 0.52 -12.13
CA ALA A 232 -16.89 1.32 -13.34
C ALA A 232 -15.41 1.64 -13.57
N CYS A 233 -14.68 2.01 -12.49
CA CYS A 233 -13.24 2.23 -12.56
C CYS A 233 -12.51 0.93 -12.90
N PHE A 234 -12.89 -0.19 -12.26
CA PHE A 234 -12.31 -1.50 -12.52
C PHE A 234 -12.47 -1.87 -13.99
N SER A 235 -13.70 -1.83 -14.52
CA SER A 235 -13.95 -2.10 -15.93
C SER A 235 -13.13 -1.20 -16.85
N GLN A 236 -12.95 0.07 -16.48
CA GLN A 236 -12.17 1.01 -17.27
C GLN A 236 -10.69 0.66 -17.31
N PHE A 237 -10.07 0.33 -16.18
CA PHE A 237 -8.64 0.01 -16.14
C PHE A 237 -8.37 -1.42 -16.63
N ASP A 238 -9.10 -2.42 -16.13
CA ASP A 238 -8.91 -3.82 -16.51
C ASP A 238 -9.29 -4.05 -17.99
N SER A 239 -10.51 -3.71 -18.40
CA SER A 239 -10.97 -4.07 -19.75
C SER A 239 -10.35 -3.22 -20.85
N LYS A 240 -10.03 -1.93 -20.63
CA LYS A 240 -9.40 -1.10 -21.66
C LYS A 240 -7.91 -1.38 -21.78
N GLN A 241 -7.21 -1.62 -20.67
CA GLN A 241 -5.82 -2.09 -20.70
C GLN A 241 -5.68 -3.36 -21.51
N TYR A 242 -6.54 -4.35 -21.27
CA TYR A 242 -6.54 -5.60 -22.03
C TYR A 242 -6.67 -5.39 -23.54
N LEU A 243 -7.49 -4.41 -23.97
CA LEU A 243 -7.62 -4.06 -25.39
C LEU A 243 -6.35 -3.39 -25.93
N LEU A 244 -5.72 -2.52 -25.15
CA LEU A 244 -4.47 -1.84 -25.53
C LEU A 244 -3.31 -2.82 -25.63
N GLU A 245 -3.18 -3.74 -24.67
CA GLU A 245 -2.19 -4.81 -24.69
C GLU A 245 -2.33 -5.67 -25.94
N LYS A 246 -3.56 -6.06 -26.28
CA LYS A 246 -3.87 -6.77 -27.54
C LYS A 246 -3.56 -5.97 -28.81
N SER A 247 -3.55 -4.64 -28.74
CA SER A 247 -3.16 -3.77 -29.86
C SER A 247 -1.64 -3.60 -30.00
N GLY A 248 -0.85 -4.22 -29.12
CA GLY A 248 0.61 -4.21 -29.15
C GLY A 248 1.26 -3.18 -28.21
N GLU A 249 0.47 -2.50 -27.38
CA GLU A 249 1.03 -1.62 -26.35
C GLU A 249 1.62 -2.42 -25.19
N ARG A 250 2.74 -1.96 -24.63
CA ARG A 250 3.34 -2.54 -23.44
C ARG A 250 2.71 -1.92 -22.19
N LEU A 251 1.51 -2.38 -21.87
CA LEU A 251 0.76 -1.99 -20.68
C LEU A 251 0.35 -3.25 -19.91
N HIS A 252 0.86 -3.38 -18.70
CA HIS A 252 0.51 -4.51 -17.83
C HIS A 252 0.57 -4.09 -16.36
N MET A 253 -0.55 -3.57 -15.87
CA MET A 253 -0.78 -3.09 -14.52
C MET A 253 -1.88 -3.95 -13.87
N PRO A 254 -1.51 -4.83 -12.93
CA PRO A 254 -2.46 -5.60 -12.15
C PRO A 254 -3.46 -4.68 -11.42
N ILE A 255 -4.76 -4.93 -11.62
CA ILE A 255 -5.84 -4.17 -10.99
C ILE A 255 -6.49 -5.02 -9.91
N LEU A 256 -6.38 -4.63 -8.64
CA LEU A 256 -6.97 -5.35 -7.52
C LEU A 256 -8.09 -4.53 -6.88
N CYS A 257 -9.24 -5.14 -6.65
CA CYS A 257 -10.25 -4.54 -5.78
C CYS A 257 -9.70 -4.45 -4.36
N LEU A 258 -10.06 -3.42 -3.59
CA LEU A 258 -9.59 -3.24 -2.21
C LEU A 258 -9.81 -4.50 -1.36
N THR A 259 -10.96 -5.15 -1.52
CA THR A 259 -11.31 -6.38 -0.79
C THR A 259 -10.53 -7.60 -1.26
N GLU A 260 -10.06 -7.64 -2.50
CA GLU A 260 -9.12 -8.68 -2.94
C GLU A 260 -7.75 -8.47 -2.27
N LEU A 261 -7.27 -7.22 -2.24
CA LEU A 261 -6.02 -6.87 -1.57
C LEU A 261 -6.07 -7.20 -0.06
N ILE A 262 -7.13 -6.79 0.64
CA ILE A 262 -7.33 -7.14 2.06
C ILE A 262 -7.46 -8.67 2.23
N GLY A 263 -8.17 -9.35 1.33
CA GLY A 263 -8.37 -10.80 1.36
C GLY A 263 -7.04 -11.56 1.27
N LEU A 264 -6.18 -11.19 0.33
CA LEU A 264 -4.83 -11.75 0.21
C LEU A 264 -4.02 -11.54 1.50
N ALA A 265 -4.09 -10.33 2.09
CA ALA A 265 -3.41 -10.04 3.36
C ALA A 265 -3.95 -10.87 4.54
N PHE A 266 -5.24 -11.21 4.54
CA PHE A 266 -5.88 -12.08 5.53
C PHE A 266 -5.59 -13.58 5.30
N GLY A 267 -4.86 -13.89 4.22
CA GLY A 267 -4.39 -15.24 3.90
C GLY A 267 -5.34 -16.05 3.01
N PHE A 268 -6.35 -15.43 2.40
CA PHE A 268 -7.12 -16.08 1.34
C PHE A 268 -6.27 -16.27 0.08
N GLU A 269 -6.51 -17.34 -0.65
CA GLU A 269 -5.84 -17.60 -1.92
C GLU A 269 -6.51 -16.82 -3.08
N PRO A 270 -5.76 -16.43 -4.14
CA PRO A 270 -6.31 -15.64 -5.25
C PRO A 270 -7.57 -16.23 -5.89
N SER A 271 -7.66 -17.56 -5.96
CA SER A 271 -8.81 -18.28 -6.51
C SER A 271 -10.06 -18.19 -5.62
N GLU A 272 -9.90 -18.11 -4.29
CA GLU A 272 -11.03 -17.93 -3.36
C GLU A 272 -11.68 -16.55 -3.50
N LEU A 273 -10.86 -15.56 -3.90
CA LEU A 273 -11.26 -14.17 -4.12
C LEU A 273 -11.82 -13.94 -5.53
N GLY A 274 -11.65 -14.88 -6.45
CA GLY A 274 -12.13 -14.80 -7.83
C GLY A 274 -11.23 -13.99 -8.77
N MET A 275 -9.95 -13.79 -8.42
CA MET A 275 -9.00 -12.99 -9.20
C MET A 275 -8.69 -13.60 -10.58
N ASN A 276 -8.96 -14.88 -10.78
CA ASN A 276 -8.85 -15.57 -12.07
C ASN A 276 -9.91 -15.13 -13.11
N LEU A 277 -10.87 -14.27 -12.71
CA LEU A 277 -11.90 -13.72 -13.59
C LEU A 277 -11.54 -12.33 -14.15
N HIS A 278 -10.39 -11.78 -13.76
CA HIS A 278 -9.88 -10.52 -14.29
C HIS A 278 -9.47 -10.69 -15.76
N ARG A 279 -9.50 -9.61 -16.55
CA ARG A 279 -9.03 -9.67 -17.95
C ARG A 279 -7.52 -9.49 -18.04
N VAL A 280 -6.97 -8.64 -17.19
CA VAL A 280 -5.53 -8.48 -17.00
C VAL A 280 -5.10 -9.45 -15.91
N GLU A 281 -4.10 -10.27 -16.19
CA GLU A 281 -3.64 -11.24 -15.20
C GLU A 281 -2.96 -10.56 -14.01
N THR A 282 -3.05 -11.22 -12.85
CA THR A 282 -2.49 -10.71 -11.59
C THR A 282 -1.34 -11.58 -11.07
N GLU A 283 -0.93 -12.60 -11.84
CA GLU A 283 0.10 -13.56 -11.45
C GLU A 283 1.46 -12.88 -11.21
N SER A 284 1.83 -11.94 -12.08
CA SER A 284 3.05 -11.13 -11.94
C SER A 284 3.13 -10.39 -10.59
N PHE A 285 2.00 -9.87 -10.10
CA PHE A 285 1.91 -9.26 -8.77
C PHE A 285 2.07 -10.28 -7.65
N ILE A 286 1.42 -11.44 -7.76
CA ILE A 286 1.48 -12.51 -6.75
C ILE A 286 2.89 -13.09 -6.64
N GLU A 287 3.55 -13.37 -7.76
CA GLU A 287 4.92 -13.87 -7.82
C GLU A 287 5.89 -12.88 -7.16
N LYS A 288 5.81 -11.61 -7.56
CA LYS A 288 6.64 -10.54 -6.98
C LYS A 288 6.40 -10.39 -5.48
N TRP A 289 5.15 -10.43 -5.03
CA TRP A 289 4.81 -10.38 -3.61
C TRP A 289 5.39 -11.56 -2.83
N HIS A 290 5.32 -12.77 -3.37
CA HIS A 290 5.92 -13.96 -2.75
C HIS A 290 7.45 -13.86 -2.68
N GLU A 291 8.08 -13.40 -3.76
CA GLU A 291 9.53 -13.15 -3.78
C GLU A 291 9.93 -12.11 -2.72
N CYS A 292 9.24 -10.97 -2.67
CA CYS A 292 9.46 -9.92 -1.67
C CYS A 292 9.26 -10.45 -0.24
N SER A 293 8.20 -11.22 0.00
CA SER A 293 7.91 -11.80 1.31
C SER A 293 9.03 -12.77 1.76
N GLU A 294 9.50 -13.65 0.87
CA GLU A 294 10.58 -14.57 1.17
C GLU A 294 11.91 -13.85 1.42
N ASN A 295 12.21 -12.86 0.57
CA ASN A 295 13.38 -12.00 0.72
C ASN A 295 13.38 -11.23 2.05
N LEU A 296 12.21 -10.80 2.53
CA LEU A 296 12.09 -10.12 3.82
C LEU A 296 12.17 -11.09 5.01
N LYS A 297 11.78 -12.36 4.88
CA LYS A 297 12.04 -13.36 5.94
C LYS A 297 13.54 -13.47 6.21
N ASN A 298 14.37 -13.47 5.18
CA ASN A 298 15.82 -13.44 5.33
C ASN A 298 16.30 -12.17 6.04
N ALA A 299 15.76 -10.99 5.68
CA ALA A 299 16.11 -9.73 6.35
C ALA A 299 15.74 -9.71 7.85
N ARG A 300 14.59 -10.28 8.22
CA ARG A 300 14.12 -10.40 9.61
C ARG A 300 15.04 -11.23 10.50
N GLN A 301 15.88 -12.09 9.94
CA GLN A 301 16.87 -12.84 10.73
C GLN A 301 18.00 -11.95 11.27
N TYR A 302 18.23 -10.80 10.65
CA TYR A 302 19.36 -9.92 10.97
C TYR A 302 18.92 -8.56 11.50
N PHE A 303 17.70 -8.14 11.18
CA PHE A 303 17.19 -6.81 11.50
C PHE A 303 15.76 -6.87 12.02
N ASP A 304 15.46 -6.00 12.98
CA ASP A 304 14.08 -5.64 13.29
C ASP A 304 13.58 -4.68 12.18
N LEU A 305 12.67 -5.16 11.33
CA LEU A 305 12.16 -4.37 10.21
C LEU A 305 11.35 -3.15 10.65
N ALA A 306 10.73 -3.17 11.84
CA ALA A 306 10.01 -2.02 12.36
C ALA A 306 10.99 -0.92 12.79
N ASP A 307 12.13 -1.29 13.40
CA ASP A 307 13.23 -0.35 13.67
C ASP A 307 13.82 0.23 12.39
N LEU A 308 14.05 -0.60 11.37
CA LEU A 308 14.54 -0.14 10.08
C LEU A 308 13.57 0.84 9.41
N ARG A 309 12.26 0.54 9.44
CA ARG A 309 11.23 1.41 8.87
C ARG A 309 11.20 2.77 9.59
N ARG A 310 11.23 2.77 10.92
CA ARG A 310 11.36 4.02 11.72
C ARG A 310 12.63 4.80 11.37
N CYS A 311 13.75 4.12 11.18
CA CYS A 311 15.00 4.76 10.77
C CYS A 311 14.93 5.35 9.35
N TYR A 312 14.28 4.63 8.43
CA TYR A 312 14.08 5.05 7.05
C TYR A 312 13.21 6.31 6.97
N GLU A 313 12.07 6.30 7.65
CA GLU A 313 11.11 7.43 7.67
C GLU A 313 11.66 8.65 8.41
N CYS A 314 12.41 8.45 9.50
CA CYS A 314 12.95 9.56 10.28
C CYS A 314 13.96 10.39 9.50
N ALA A 315 14.91 9.73 8.81
CA ALA A 315 15.96 10.34 7.97
C ALA A 315 16.75 11.54 8.56
N ALA A 316 16.59 11.85 9.84
CA ALA A 316 17.03 13.13 10.42
C ALA A 316 18.56 13.33 10.43
N CYS A 317 19.33 12.24 10.46
CA CYS A 317 20.80 12.30 10.51
C CYS A 317 21.48 12.22 9.13
N VAL A 318 20.71 12.19 8.02
CA VAL A 318 21.26 11.97 6.67
C VAL A 318 22.20 13.10 6.27
N ASP A 319 21.81 14.34 6.54
CA ASP A 319 22.57 15.55 6.15
C ASP A 319 23.82 15.78 7.02
N ASP A 320 23.88 15.19 8.21
CA ASP A 320 25.03 15.24 9.12
C ASP A 320 26.07 14.16 8.84
N CYS A 321 25.80 13.24 7.90
CA CYS A 321 26.76 12.21 7.55
C CYS A 321 28.01 12.86 6.91
N PRO A 322 29.22 12.67 7.48
CA PRO A 322 30.42 13.31 6.93
C PRO A 322 30.85 12.74 5.57
N VAL A 323 30.23 11.64 5.13
CA VAL A 323 30.59 10.90 3.91
C VAL A 323 29.68 11.23 2.73
N THR A 324 28.41 11.53 2.96
CA THR A 324 27.41 11.77 1.88
C THR A 324 27.79 12.97 1.01
N LYS A 325 28.28 14.05 1.61
CA LYS A 325 28.71 15.26 0.89
C LYS A 325 29.88 15.03 -0.08
N PRO A 326 31.01 14.41 0.34
CA PRO A 326 32.11 14.11 -0.59
C PRO A 326 31.86 12.89 -1.49
N ILE A 327 30.92 12.01 -1.15
CA ILE A 327 30.61 10.78 -1.89
C ILE A 327 29.08 10.73 -2.13
N PRO A 328 28.57 11.45 -3.14
CA PRO A 328 27.13 11.58 -3.37
C PRO A 328 26.41 10.26 -3.68
N GLN A 329 27.13 9.27 -4.21
CA GLN A 329 26.57 7.93 -4.44
C GLN A 329 26.28 7.15 -3.14
N PHE A 330 26.81 7.59 -2.00
CA PHE A 330 26.53 6.96 -0.71
C PHE A 330 25.25 7.54 -0.12
N GLU A 331 24.12 6.87 -0.35
CA GLU A 331 22.82 7.26 0.19
C GLU A 331 22.37 6.28 1.30
N PRO A 332 22.81 6.46 2.56
CA PRO A 332 22.64 5.45 3.60
C PRO A 332 21.16 5.19 3.96
N ASN A 333 20.30 6.21 3.86
CA ASN A 333 18.87 6.04 4.06
C ASN A 333 18.24 5.19 2.95
N GLN A 334 18.62 5.39 1.68
CA GLN A 334 18.12 4.57 0.57
C GLN A 334 18.59 3.11 0.67
N ILE A 335 19.80 2.88 1.17
CA ILE A 335 20.30 1.53 1.46
C ILE A 335 19.40 0.82 2.50
N ILE A 336 19.00 1.50 3.58
CA ILE A 336 18.02 0.95 4.54
C ILE A 336 16.68 0.70 3.84
N GLY A 337 16.24 1.64 3.00
CA GLY A 337 15.07 1.53 2.15
C GLY A 337 15.07 0.28 1.25
N LYS A 338 16.23 -0.14 0.74
CA LYS A 338 16.37 -1.38 -0.04
C LYS A 338 16.17 -2.63 0.83
N ILE A 339 16.69 -2.64 2.08
CA ILE A 339 16.53 -3.76 3.01
C ILE A 339 15.07 -3.99 3.36
N ILE A 340 14.33 -2.92 3.71
CA ILE A 340 12.89 -3.01 4.04
C ILE A 340 12.01 -3.40 2.84
N ARG A 341 12.56 -3.37 1.62
CA ARG A 341 11.94 -3.86 0.38
C ARG A 341 12.43 -5.25 -0.03
N GLY A 342 13.13 -5.96 0.86
CA GLY A 342 13.61 -7.33 0.63
C GLY A 342 14.93 -7.43 -0.13
N ARG A 343 15.56 -6.31 -0.53
CA ARG A 343 16.79 -6.34 -1.35
C ARG A 343 18.06 -6.51 -0.51
N LEU A 344 18.01 -7.31 0.56
CA LEU A 344 19.14 -7.49 1.48
C LEU A 344 20.38 -8.06 0.77
N ASN A 345 20.20 -9.04 -0.12
CA ASN A 345 21.33 -9.68 -0.80
C ASN A 345 22.10 -8.70 -1.68
N GLU A 346 21.39 -7.90 -2.49
CA GLU A 346 21.99 -6.82 -3.27
C GLU A 346 22.72 -5.81 -2.38
N VAL A 347 22.10 -5.41 -1.27
CA VAL A 347 22.71 -4.43 -0.34
C VAL A 347 24.01 -4.97 0.24
N VAL A 348 24.03 -6.24 0.66
CA VAL A 348 25.22 -6.89 1.25
C VAL A 348 26.34 -7.02 0.22
N GLU A 349 26.01 -7.21 -1.06
CA GLU A 349 26.97 -7.29 -2.17
C GLU A 349 27.48 -5.93 -2.66
N SER A 350 26.76 -4.85 -2.36
CA SER A 350 27.15 -3.50 -2.78
C SER A 350 28.41 -3.00 -2.08
N HIS A 351 29.32 -2.38 -2.84
CA HIS A 351 30.49 -1.71 -2.28
C HIS A 351 30.10 -0.49 -1.42
N GLU A 352 28.92 0.09 -1.63
CA GLU A 352 28.46 1.29 -0.92
C GLU A 352 28.39 1.12 0.59
N ILE A 353 28.13 -0.10 1.10
CA ILE A 353 28.09 -0.36 2.54
C ILE A 353 29.44 -0.06 3.23
N TRP A 354 30.54 -0.11 2.46
CA TRP A 354 31.89 0.14 2.95
C TRP A 354 32.26 1.62 3.02
N TYR A 355 31.43 2.52 2.46
CA TYR A 355 31.62 3.97 2.60
C TYR A 355 31.28 4.47 4.01
N CYS A 356 30.45 3.75 4.77
CA CYS A 356 30.23 4.06 6.17
C CYS A 356 31.57 3.99 6.94
N THR A 357 31.99 5.07 7.58
CA THR A 357 33.28 5.16 8.29
C THR A 357 33.23 4.68 9.74
N ASN A 358 32.06 4.25 10.21
CA ASN A 358 31.83 3.86 11.60
C ASN A 358 32.16 4.97 12.62
N CYS A 359 31.87 6.23 12.26
CA CYS A 359 32.15 7.41 13.09
C CYS A 359 31.09 7.71 14.17
N TYR A 360 29.99 6.97 14.23
CA TYR A 360 28.90 7.13 15.21
C TYR A 360 28.11 8.46 15.16
N THR A 361 28.33 9.38 14.22
CA THR A 361 27.54 10.63 14.11
C THR A 361 26.03 10.37 14.09
N CYS A 362 25.57 9.43 13.26
CA CYS A 362 24.15 9.07 13.19
C CYS A 362 23.60 8.47 14.48
N TYR A 363 24.44 7.82 15.30
CA TYR A 363 24.06 7.27 16.59
C TYR A 363 23.86 8.37 17.62
N GLU A 364 24.73 9.37 17.63
CA GLU A 364 24.62 10.48 18.58
C GLU A 364 23.38 11.34 18.32
N LEU A 365 23.07 11.57 17.05
CA LEU A 365 21.87 12.31 16.62
C LEU A 365 20.57 11.51 16.78
N CYS A 366 20.64 10.16 16.83
CA CYS A 366 19.46 9.33 16.92
C CYS A 366 18.81 9.40 18.32
N PRO A 367 17.56 9.87 18.44
CA PRO A 367 16.87 9.93 19.74
C PRO A 367 16.68 8.55 20.39
N GLN A 368 16.60 7.49 19.57
CA GLN A 368 16.42 6.10 20.00
C GLN A 368 17.74 5.36 20.23
N LYS A 369 18.90 6.00 20.00
CA LYS A 369 20.24 5.37 20.08
C LYS A 369 20.31 4.02 19.33
N PHE A 370 19.62 3.95 18.20
CA PHE A 370 19.77 2.90 17.21
C PHE A 370 20.87 3.32 16.23
N GLY A 371 20.65 4.42 15.52
CA GLY A 371 21.56 4.98 14.51
C GLY A 371 21.74 4.07 13.29
N MET A 372 22.05 4.64 12.13
CA MET A 372 22.33 3.85 10.92
C MET A 372 23.55 2.93 11.10
N ILE A 373 24.48 3.29 11.99
CA ILE A 373 25.72 2.56 12.23
C ILE A 373 25.49 1.08 12.55
N LYS A 374 24.52 0.75 13.41
CA LYS A 374 24.23 -0.64 13.77
C LYS A 374 23.82 -1.47 12.55
N VAL A 375 23.10 -0.85 11.60
CA VAL A 375 22.71 -1.48 10.34
C VAL A 375 23.95 -1.72 9.48
N PHE A 376 24.77 -0.70 9.26
CA PHE A 376 25.97 -0.80 8.42
C PHE A 376 27.02 -1.77 8.98
N ASP A 377 27.20 -1.82 10.30
CA ASP A 377 28.09 -2.80 10.94
C ASP A 377 27.61 -4.22 10.68
N ARG A 378 26.31 -4.49 10.80
CA ARG A 378 25.77 -5.82 10.50
C ARG A 378 25.88 -6.15 9.02
N LEU A 379 25.61 -5.20 8.11
CA LEU A 379 25.79 -5.40 6.67
C LEU A 379 27.24 -5.77 6.32
N LYS A 380 28.23 -5.06 6.87
CA LYS A 380 29.65 -5.37 6.69
C LYS A 380 30.04 -6.72 7.27
N SER A 381 29.47 -7.08 8.44
CA SER A 381 29.65 -8.42 9.03
C SER A 381 29.14 -9.50 8.09
N LEU A 382 27.92 -9.36 7.56
CA LEU A 382 27.33 -10.28 6.60
C LEU A 382 28.17 -10.40 5.32
N ALA A 383 28.69 -9.27 4.82
CA ALA A 383 29.60 -9.26 3.69
C ALA A 383 30.92 -9.99 3.99
N GLY A 384 31.45 -9.84 5.21
CA GLY A 384 32.60 -10.61 5.69
C GLY A 384 32.32 -12.12 5.76
N GLU A 385 31.19 -12.51 6.35
CA GLU A 385 30.72 -13.90 6.48
C GLU A 385 30.56 -14.57 5.09
N ARG A 386 30.12 -13.80 4.08
CA ARG A 386 29.99 -14.25 2.68
C ARG A 386 31.29 -14.19 1.87
N GLY A 387 32.41 -13.76 2.47
CA GLY A 387 33.70 -13.67 1.79
C GLY A 387 33.84 -12.53 0.77
N ILE A 388 32.88 -11.60 0.73
CA ILE A 388 32.82 -10.48 -0.24
C ILE A 388 33.39 -9.17 0.32
N ALA A 389 34.05 -9.20 1.48
CA ALA A 389 34.71 -8.02 2.03
C ALA A 389 35.82 -7.49 1.09
N PRO A 390 36.07 -6.16 1.05
CA PRO A 390 37.14 -5.55 0.26
C PRO A 390 38.53 -6.04 0.66
N ASP A 391 39.47 -6.01 -0.28
CA ASP A 391 40.84 -6.49 -0.06
C ASP A 391 41.57 -5.73 1.05
N GLY A 392 41.32 -4.43 1.19
CA GLY A 392 41.89 -3.63 2.29
C GLY A 392 41.45 -4.12 3.67
N PHE A 393 40.18 -4.52 3.80
CA PHE A 393 39.65 -5.11 5.02
C PHE A 393 40.25 -6.51 5.26
N LYS A 394 40.24 -7.37 4.24
CA LYS A 394 40.81 -8.72 4.30
C LYS A 394 42.29 -8.69 4.68
N GLY A 395 43.07 -7.80 4.07
CA GLY A 395 44.50 -7.62 4.34
C GLY A 395 44.76 -7.13 5.76
N SER A 396 43.99 -6.15 6.23
CA SER A 396 44.08 -5.64 7.60
C SER A 396 43.74 -6.71 8.64
N LEU A 397 42.65 -7.46 8.41
CA LEU A 397 42.24 -8.56 9.28
C LEU A 397 43.29 -9.67 9.32
N LYS A 398 43.83 -10.06 8.16
CA LYS A 398 44.93 -11.04 8.08
C LYS A 398 46.15 -10.57 8.87
N MET A 399 46.57 -9.33 8.68
CA MET A 399 47.71 -8.75 9.42
C MET A 399 47.46 -8.77 10.93
N PHE A 400 46.25 -8.42 11.38
CA PHE A 400 45.87 -8.52 12.79
C PHE A 400 45.92 -9.96 13.32
N LEU A 401 45.37 -10.92 12.58
CA LEU A 401 45.39 -12.34 12.97
C LEU A 401 46.81 -12.92 13.02
N ASP A 402 47.71 -12.47 12.13
CA ASP A 402 49.08 -12.96 12.05
C ASP A 402 50.01 -12.30 13.08
N THR A 403 49.85 -11.00 13.34
CA THR A 403 50.83 -10.18 14.08
C THR A 403 50.29 -9.56 15.38
N GLY A 404 48.98 -9.64 15.60
CA GLY A 404 48.28 -8.91 16.65
C GLY A 404 48.24 -7.38 16.45
N LYS A 405 48.60 -6.90 15.26
CA LYS A 405 48.75 -5.48 14.95
C LYS A 405 48.14 -5.13 13.59
N LEU A 406 47.84 -3.83 13.41
CA LEU A 406 47.35 -3.27 12.16
C LEU A 406 48.42 -2.42 11.44
N GLY A 407 49.68 -2.82 11.56
CA GLY A 407 50.78 -2.17 10.86
C GLY A 407 52.13 -2.33 11.57
N GLU A 408 53.21 -2.18 10.79
CA GLU A 408 54.57 -2.23 11.30
C GLU A 408 55.17 -0.83 11.55
N PRO A 409 56.08 -0.68 12.53
CA PRO A 409 56.75 0.58 12.79
C PRO A 409 57.54 1.06 11.57
N THR A 410 57.25 2.28 11.12
CA THR A 410 57.92 2.88 9.98
C THR A 410 59.25 3.55 10.37
N THR A 411 60.04 3.95 9.37
CA THR A 411 61.30 4.69 9.55
C THR A 411 61.10 6.06 10.24
N VAL A 412 59.87 6.55 10.38
CA VAL A 412 59.52 7.79 11.11
C VAL A 412 59.99 7.74 12.55
N ARG A 413 59.87 6.58 13.24
CA ARG A 413 60.32 6.46 14.65
C ARG A 413 61.81 6.75 14.79
N LYS A 414 62.63 6.28 13.84
CA LYS A 414 64.08 6.55 13.81
C LYS A 414 64.35 8.05 13.63
N ARG A 415 63.61 8.72 12.73
CA ARG A 415 63.71 10.17 12.52
C ARG A 415 63.34 10.97 13.78
N LEU A 416 62.37 10.50 14.55
CA LEU A 416 61.95 11.09 15.83
C LEU A 416 62.82 10.67 17.03
N LYS A 417 63.90 9.88 16.81
CA LYS A 417 64.79 9.34 17.86
C LYS A 417 64.04 8.55 18.95
N LEU A 418 62.92 7.91 18.60
CA LEU A 418 62.14 7.07 19.52
C LEU A 418 62.75 5.66 19.59
N SER A 419 62.71 5.05 20.77
CA SER A 419 63.09 3.65 20.99
C SER A 419 62.22 2.68 20.17
N LYS A 420 62.70 1.45 19.97
CA LYS A 420 61.87 0.39 19.37
C LYS A 420 60.60 0.19 20.22
N PRO A 421 59.43 -0.01 19.59
CA PRO A 421 58.23 -0.37 20.35
C PRO A 421 58.47 -1.66 21.14
N PRO A 422 57.78 -1.83 22.29
CA PRO A 422 57.75 -3.10 22.98
C PRO A 422 57.32 -4.26 22.06
N GLN A 423 57.74 -5.47 22.40
CA GLN A 423 57.35 -6.69 21.68
C GLN A 423 55.83 -6.87 21.72
N SER A 424 55.26 -7.38 20.62
CA SER A 424 53.83 -7.69 20.52
C SER A 424 53.48 -8.92 21.37
N GLY A 425 52.32 -8.91 22.03
CA GLY A 425 51.72 -10.10 22.67
C GLY A 425 51.00 -11.02 21.67
N ALA A 426 51.49 -11.12 20.43
CA ALA A 426 50.80 -11.78 19.32
C ALA A 426 50.50 -13.26 19.61
N ASP A 427 51.44 -13.97 20.24
CA ASP A 427 51.30 -15.40 20.56
C ASP A 427 50.19 -15.65 21.59
N GLU A 428 50.05 -14.78 22.59
CA GLU A 428 48.98 -14.86 23.58
C GLU A 428 47.63 -14.57 22.93
N LEU A 429 47.54 -13.51 22.13
CA LEU A 429 46.33 -13.16 21.39
C LEU A 429 45.89 -14.28 20.45
N LYS A 430 46.84 -14.93 19.76
CA LYS A 430 46.56 -16.07 18.88
C LYS A 430 45.93 -17.23 19.66
N LYS A 431 46.45 -17.56 20.86
CA LYS A 431 45.84 -18.57 21.76
C LYS A 431 44.41 -18.20 22.15
N LEU A 432 44.13 -16.92 22.42
CA LEU A 432 42.77 -16.46 22.72
C LEU A 432 41.85 -16.62 21.52
N ILE A 433 42.29 -16.26 20.32
CA ILE A 433 41.53 -16.41 19.08
C ILE A 433 41.25 -17.90 18.79
N ASP A 434 42.23 -18.77 18.96
CA ASP A 434 42.05 -20.22 18.77
C ASP A 434 41.06 -20.79 19.80
N THR A 435 41.09 -20.28 21.04
CA THR A 435 40.09 -20.62 22.08
C THR A 435 38.69 -20.15 21.70
N ILE A 436 38.54 -18.96 21.10
CA ILE A 436 37.25 -18.46 20.61
C ILE A 436 36.72 -19.37 19.50
N LYS A 437 37.56 -19.68 18.51
CA LYS A 437 37.21 -20.56 17.38
C LYS A 437 36.82 -21.98 17.83
N SER A 438 37.56 -22.57 18.76
CA SER A 438 37.23 -23.91 19.30
C SER A 438 35.89 -23.96 20.04
N ARG A 439 35.38 -22.82 20.50
CA ARG A 439 34.06 -22.68 21.13
C ARG A 439 32.94 -22.36 20.14
N GLY A 440 33.24 -22.28 18.85
CA GLY A 440 32.27 -21.94 17.80
C GLY A 440 31.69 -20.53 17.95
N LYS A 441 32.45 -19.60 18.55
CA LYS A 441 32.05 -18.20 18.77
C LYS A 441 32.66 -17.26 17.76
#